data_AF-A0A519ZKA7-F1
#
_entry.id   AF-A0A519ZKA7-F1
#
_cell.length_a   1.000
_cell.length_b   1.000
_cell.length_c   1.000
_cell.angle_alpha   90.00
_cell.angle_beta   90.00
_cell.angle_gamma   90.00
#
_symmetry.space_group_name_H-M   'P 1'
#
loop_
_entity.id
_entity.type
_entity.pdbx_description
1 polymer ?
#
loop_
_entity_poly.entity_id
_entity_poly.type
_entity_poly.pdbx_seq_one_letter_code
_entity_poly.pdbx_strand_id
1 'polypeptide(L)'
;MADIRTLTPGQRYCVVREFVDYDHQVHLVGETWIFECTNFVPYEDGLTLHVRLNGLPVVYRLQQRPEEQAPLIENFTNFVAAC
;
A
#
# COMPACT_ATOMS: atom_id res chain seq x y z
N MET A 1 -6.70 -14.46 1.98
CA MET A 1 -6.85 -13.33 1.05
C MET A 1 -5.68 -12.41 1.29
N ALA A 2 -4.92 -12.08 0.25
CA ALA A 2 -3.67 -11.33 0.35
C ALA A 2 -3.85 -9.82 0.04
N ASP A 3 -5.08 -9.33 0.19
CA ASP A 3 -5.56 -8.02 -0.29
C ASP A 3 -5.13 -6.89 0.68
N ILE A 4 -4.84 -5.71 0.15
CA ILE A 4 -4.56 -4.49 0.92
C ILE A 4 -5.65 -4.12 1.95
N ARG A 5 -6.91 -4.51 1.70
CA ARG A 5 -8.04 -4.31 2.62
C ARG A 5 -7.94 -5.17 3.88
N THR A 6 -7.02 -6.13 3.93
CA THR A 6 -6.79 -6.99 5.09
C THR A 6 -5.76 -6.43 6.08
N LEU A 7 -5.16 -5.27 5.77
CA LEU A 7 -4.24 -4.60 6.68
C LEU A 7 -4.96 -4.12 7.95
N THR A 8 -4.25 -4.18 9.08
CA THR A 8 -4.82 -3.83 10.40
C THR A 8 -4.41 -2.42 10.81
N PRO A 9 -5.35 -1.47 11.02
CA PRO A 9 -5.01 -0.11 11.43
C PRO A 9 -4.15 -0.07 12.70
N GLY A 10 -3.13 0.78 12.70
CA GLY A 10 -2.15 0.88 13.78
C GLY A 10 -1.04 -0.18 13.76
N GLN A 11 -1.14 -1.21 12.89
CA GLN A 11 -0.09 -2.19 12.71
C GLN A 11 1.06 -1.60 11.89
N ARG A 12 2.30 -1.91 12.32
CA ARG A 12 3.49 -1.62 11.54
C ARG A 12 3.70 -2.71 10.48
N TYR A 13 4.02 -2.27 9.27
CA TYR A 13 4.34 -3.11 8.14
C TYR A 13 5.72 -2.78 7.60
N CYS A 14 6.40 -3.80 7.08
CA CYS A 14 7.67 -3.71 6.38
C CYS A 14 7.49 -4.20 4.95
N VAL A 15 8.09 -3.49 4.00
CA VAL A 15 8.21 -3.92 2.62
C VAL A 15 9.17 -5.10 2.56
N VAL A 16 8.67 -6.26 2.13
CA VAL A 16 9.45 -7.49 1.94
C VAL A 16 9.72 -7.79 0.46
N ARG A 17 8.99 -7.12 -0.44
CA ARG A 17 9.22 -7.15 -1.88
C ARG A 17 9.01 -5.76 -2.45
N GLU A 18 9.94 -5.34 -3.29
CA GLU A 18 9.87 -4.02 -3.93
C GLU A 18 8.61 -3.88 -4.77
N PHE A 19 8.02 -2.69 -4.77
CA PHE A 19 6.90 -2.34 -5.62
C PHE A 19 6.93 -0.86 -6.00
N VAL A 20 6.19 -0.52 -7.05
CA VAL A 20 6.07 0.86 -7.54
C VAL A 20 4.62 1.29 -7.40
N ASP A 21 4.42 2.48 -6.85
CA ASP A 21 3.09 3.07 -6.70
C ASP A 21 2.67 3.87 -7.95
N TYR A 22 1.50 4.49 -7.90
CA TYR A 22 0.97 5.30 -9.01
C TYR A 22 1.78 6.59 -9.24
N ASP A 23 2.40 7.16 -8.20
CA ASP A 23 3.23 8.36 -8.29
C ASP A 23 4.68 8.02 -8.79
N HIS A 24 4.90 6.79 -9.26
CA HIS A 24 6.19 6.22 -9.68
C HIS A 24 7.23 6.15 -8.55
N GLN A 25 6.80 6.18 -7.30
CA GLN A 25 7.67 5.98 -6.15
C GLN A 25 8.00 4.49 -6.02
N VAL A 26 9.30 4.19 -5.92
CA VAL A 26 9.79 2.84 -5.65
C VAL A 26 9.85 2.62 -4.14
N HIS A 27 9.09 1.66 -3.65
CA HIS A 27 9.15 1.19 -2.27
C HIS A 27 10.13 0.03 -2.16
N LEU A 28 11.23 0.25 -1.42
CA LEU A 28 12.34 -0.71 -1.33
C LEU A 28 12.16 -1.68 -0.17
N VAL A 29 12.75 -2.88 -0.30
CA VAL A 29 12.77 -3.86 0.81
C VAL A 29 13.40 -3.24 2.05
N GLY A 30 12.73 -3.42 3.19
CA GLY A 30 13.13 -2.86 4.48
C GLY A 30 12.50 -1.50 4.79
N GLU A 31 11.80 -0.85 3.84
CA GLU A 31 10.96 0.29 4.16
C GLU A 31 9.88 -0.11 5.18
N THR A 32 9.62 0.73 6.17
CA THR A 32 8.65 0.45 7.24
C THR A 32 7.72 1.61 7.48
N TRP A 33 6.44 1.33 7.70
CA TRP A 33 5.42 2.33 7.96
C TRP A 33 4.29 1.74 8.79
N ILE A 34 3.47 2.60 9.40
CA ILE A 34 2.29 2.18 10.18
C ILE A 34 1.06 2.39 9.32
N PHE A 35 0.24 1.35 9.13
CA PHE A 35 -1.01 1.45 8.39
C PHE A 35 -2.04 2.27 9.18
N GLU A 36 -2.72 3.22 8.55
CA GLU A 36 -3.84 3.94 9.18
C GLU A 36 -5.17 3.50 8.58
N CYS A 37 -5.37 3.69 7.28
CA CYS A 37 -6.59 3.30 6.57
C CYS A 37 -6.39 3.32 5.06
N THR A 38 -7.41 2.86 4.32
CA THR A 38 -7.49 3.01 2.86
C THR A 38 -8.71 3.83 2.47
N ASN A 39 -8.59 4.65 1.44
CA ASN A 39 -9.71 5.33 0.79
C ASN A 39 -9.77 4.94 -0.70
N PHE A 40 -10.97 4.74 -1.24
CA PHE A 40 -11.17 4.38 -2.66
C PHE A 40 -11.97 5.48 -3.37
N VAL A 41 -11.47 5.93 -4.53
CA VAL A 41 -12.07 6.95 -5.39
C VAL A 41 -12.56 6.27 -6.67
N PRO A 42 -13.88 5.97 -6.78
CA PRO A 42 -14.40 5.13 -7.86
C PRO A 42 -14.18 5.67 -9.26
N TYR A 43 -14.17 6.99 -9.44
CA TYR A 43 -14.03 7.60 -10.76
C TYR A 43 -12.63 7.42 -11.37
N GLU A 44 -11.62 7.27 -10.51
CA GLU A 44 -10.21 7.19 -10.91
C GLU A 44 -9.67 5.76 -10.83
N ASP A 45 -10.51 4.81 -10.38
CA ASP A 45 -10.08 3.51 -9.85
C ASP A 45 -8.96 3.65 -8.80
N GLY A 46 -8.91 4.80 -8.12
CA GLY A 46 -7.81 5.19 -7.26
C GLY A 46 -7.98 4.65 -5.86
N LEU A 47 -6.98 3.95 -5.36
CA LEU A 47 -6.88 3.51 -3.98
C LEU A 47 -5.75 4.28 -3.28
N THR A 48 -6.11 5.06 -2.28
CA THR A 48 -5.15 5.78 -1.44
C THR A 48 -4.90 4.99 -0.16
N LEU A 49 -3.64 4.63 0.07
CA LEU A 49 -3.14 4.00 1.28
C LEU A 49 -2.59 5.10 2.22
N HIS A 50 -3.22 5.28 3.37
CA HIS A 50 -2.78 6.23 4.40
C HIS A 50 -1.87 5.52 5.40
N VAL A 51 -0.66 6.07 5.59
CA VAL A 51 0.35 5.49 6.48
C VAL A 51 1.04 6.57 7.32
N ARG A 52 1.68 6.16 8.41
CA ARG A 52 2.66 6.99 9.11
C ARG A 52 4.08 6.49 8.85
N LEU A 53 4.91 7.36 8.30
CA LEU A 53 6.35 7.12 8.12
C LEU A 53 7.12 8.07 9.05
N ASN A 54 7.94 7.53 9.95
CA ASN A 54 8.68 8.31 10.94
C ASN A 54 7.81 9.30 11.74
N GLY A 55 6.56 8.92 12.02
CA GLY A 55 5.59 9.74 12.76
C GLY A 55 4.88 10.81 11.91
N LEU A 56 5.22 10.96 10.63
CA LEU A 56 4.56 11.88 9.72
C LEU A 56 3.51 11.15 8.88
N PRO A 57 2.33 11.73 8.65
CA PRO A 57 1.33 11.16 7.75
C PRO A 57 1.85 11.23 6.30
N VAL A 58 1.76 10.11 5.60
CA VAL A 58 2.14 9.94 4.20
C VAL A 58 1.03 9.18 3.49
N VAL A 59 0.85 9.44 2.20
CA VAL A 59 -0.12 8.74 1.35
C VAL A 59 0.60 8.07 0.19
N TYR A 60 0.25 6.82 -0.07
CA TYR A 60 0.69 6.08 -1.26
C TYR A 60 -0.53 5.85 -2.14
N ARG A 61 -0.43 6.19 -3.42
CA ARG A 61 -1.55 6.08 -4.36
C ARG A 61 -1.36 4.84 -5.21
N LEU A 62 -2.42 4.08 -5.37
CA LEU A 62 -2.45 2.89 -6.21
C LEU A 62 -3.65 3.01 -7.15
N GLN A 63 -3.58 2.44 -8.34
CA GLN A 63 -4.66 2.40 -9.30
C GLN A 63 -5.11 0.95 -9.52
N GLN A 64 -6.38 0.69 -9.24
CA GLN A 64 -7.00 -0.63 -9.33
C GLN A 64 -7.45 -0.94 -10.76
N ARG A 65 -6.50 -0.89 -11.71
CA ARG A 65 -6.70 -1.31 -13.11
C ARG A 65 -5.88 -2.56 -13.44
N PRO A 66 -6.40 -3.48 -14.27
CA PRO A 66 -5.72 -4.73 -14.62
C PRO A 66 -4.31 -4.53 -15.21
N GLU A 67 -4.15 -3.49 -16.05
CA GLU A 67 -2.89 -3.10 -16.68
C GLU A 67 -1.95 -2.30 -15.77
N GLU A 68 -2.42 -1.90 -14.57
CA GLU A 68 -1.67 -1.10 -13.58
C GLU A 68 -1.44 -1.91 -12.28
N GLN A 69 -1.84 -1.37 -11.12
CA GLN A 69 -1.55 -1.97 -9.81
C GLN A 69 -2.66 -2.88 -9.27
N ALA A 70 -3.67 -3.30 -10.05
CA ALA A 70 -4.68 -4.25 -9.56
C ALA A 70 -4.06 -5.58 -9.03
N PRO A 71 -3.10 -6.22 -9.74
CA PRO A 71 -2.47 -7.44 -9.23
C PRO A 71 -1.69 -7.21 -7.93
N LEU A 72 -1.12 -6.02 -7.76
CA LEU A 72 -0.41 -5.60 -6.56
C LEU A 72 -1.38 -5.41 -5.40
N ILE A 73 -2.52 -4.74 -5.61
CA ILE A 73 -3.56 -4.50 -4.61
C ILE A 73 -4.13 -5.83 -4.08
N GLU A 74 -4.44 -6.77 -4.98
CA GLU A 74 -5.00 -8.09 -4.64
C GLU A 74 -4.02 -8.99 -3.88
N ASN A 75 -2.72 -8.73 -4.04
CA ASN A 75 -1.63 -9.52 -3.45
C ASN A 75 -0.74 -8.69 -2.52
N PHE A 76 -1.24 -7.57 -1.99
CA PHE A 76 -0.46 -6.58 -1.25
C PHE A 76 0.31 -7.16 -0.06
N THR A 77 -0.27 -8.14 0.64
CA THR A 77 0.40 -8.82 1.78
C THR A 77 1.56 -9.75 1.37
N ASN A 78 1.79 -9.94 0.06
CA ASN A 78 3.03 -10.58 -0.44
C ASN A 78 4.16 -9.56 -0.59
N PHE A 79 3.84 -8.26 -0.64
CA PHE A 79 4.80 -7.17 -0.73
C PHE A 79 5.12 -6.58 0.63
N VAL A 80 4.21 -6.70 1.59
CA VAL A 80 4.41 -6.23 2.96
C VAL A 80 4.08 -7.29 4.00
N ALA A 81 4.87 -7.33 5.08
CA ALA A 81 4.66 -8.20 6.23
C ALA A 81 4.49 -7.38 7.50
N ALA A 82 3.74 -7.90 8.46
CA ALA A 82 3.64 -7.30 9.79
C ALA A 82 4.99 -7.41 10.50
N CYS A 83 5.41 -6.30 11.10
CA CYS A 83 6.50 -6.19 12.05
C CYS A 83 6.06 -5.22 13.17
#